data_AF-A0A6P1BK52-F1
#
_entry.id   AF-A0A6P1BK52-F1
#
_cell.length_a   1.000
_cell.length_b   1.000
_cell.length_c   1.000
_cell.angle_alpha   90.00
_cell.angle_beta   90.00
_cell.angle_gamma   90.00
#
_symmetry.space_group_name_H-M   'P 1'
#
loop_
_entity.id
_entity.type
_entity.pdbx_description
1 polymer ?
#
loop_
_entity_poly.entity_id
_entity_poly.type
_entity_poly.pdbx_seq_one_letter_code
_entity_poly.pdbx_strand_id
1 'polypeptide(L)'
;MANFGWTRVNKPSPAEDAASDLRGLTDPCAFLAALDKVVPRYLDLADNGVLVYPACKRKSGDLLGDNRAIWEHTRLEAMRYIPMVPRQDTSLLADPSRQPEMIDAFLRQRAHDNTVVDFTGTAIEDYGIAIYAALNWLNHCGALVSADPQKFSGTLRSFRKVMVVARQWWALDGAAERCRQMLEAGQRPPLVFFLLWAECTNLAREIAIAAAGTAATEDNISRMRAADDPEEMT
;
A
#
# COMPACT_ATOMS: atom_id res chain seq x y z
N MET A 1 42.25 12.63 -22.35
CA MET A 1 40.83 12.56 -22.71
C MET A 1 40.23 11.40 -21.92
N ALA A 2 39.41 11.70 -20.91
CA ALA A 2 38.75 10.69 -20.11
C ALA A 2 37.44 10.28 -20.82
N ASN A 3 37.36 9.02 -21.24
CA ASN A 3 36.12 8.43 -21.73
C ASN A 3 35.19 8.20 -20.54
N PHE A 4 34.12 9.01 -20.44
CA PHE A 4 33.00 8.72 -19.57
C PHE A 4 32.28 7.48 -20.11
N GLY A 5 32.50 6.35 -19.45
CA GLY A 5 31.76 5.11 -19.70
C GLY A 5 30.31 5.28 -19.27
N TRP A 6 29.44 5.64 -20.21
CA TRP A 6 28.02 5.38 -20.10
C TRP A 6 27.84 3.86 -20.22
N THR A 7 28.06 3.14 -19.12
CA THR A 7 27.54 1.79 -19.00
C THR A 7 26.03 1.89 -19.14
N ARG A 8 25.49 1.37 -20.25
CA ARG A 8 24.08 1.01 -20.34
C ARG A 8 23.77 0.22 -19.08
N VAL A 9 22.99 0.80 -18.17
CA VAL A 9 22.33 0.05 -17.12
C VAL A 9 21.49 -0.97 -17.87
N ASN A 10 21.89 -2.23 -17.80
CA ASN A 10 21.11 -3.32 -18.38
C ASN A 10 19.69 -3.18 -17.83
N LYS A 11 18.69 -3.19 -18.71
CA LYS A 11 17.28 -3.17 -18.33
C LYS A 11 17.10 -4.29 -17.30
N PRO A 12 16.77 -3.98 -16.04
CA PRO A 12 16.68 -5.02 -15.02
C PRO A 12 15.67 -6.06 -15.46
N SER A 13 15.98 -7.32 -15.18
CA SER A 13 15.06 -8.40 -15.53
C SER A 13 13.74 -8.21 -14.76
N PRO A 14 12.59 -8.66 -15.29
CA PRO A 14 11.34 -8.72 -14.53
C PRO A 14 11.46 -9.51 -13.21
N ALA A 15 12.53 -10.28 -13.02
CA ALA A 15 12.85 -10.98 -11.77
C ALA A 15 13.43 -10.05 -10.68
N GLU A 16 13.69 -8.78 -10.99
CA GLU A 16 14.04 -7.71 -10.01
C GLU A 16 12.82 -6.84 -9.69
N ASP A 17 11.62 -7.43 -9.73
CA ASP A 17 10.41 -6.81 -9.23
C ASP A 17 10.57 -6.53 -7.73
N ALA A 18 10.72 -5.25 -7.37
CA ALA A 18 10.96 -4.84 -6.00
C ALA A 18 9.84 -5.32 -5.05
N ALA A 19 8.60 -5.47 -5.53
CA ALA A 19 7.47 -5.88 -4.71
C ALA A 19 7.44 -7.39 -4.41
N SER A 20 8.23 -8.20 -5.13
CA SER A 20 8.26 -9.66 -4.95
C SER A 20 8.60 -10.10 -3.53
N ASP A 21 9.44 -9.34 -2.82
CA ASP A 21 9.84 -9.61 -1.44
C ASP A 21 8.68 -9.45 -0.41
N LEU A 22 7.55 -8.86 -0.83
CA LEU A 22 6.37 -8.71 0.02
C LEU A 22 5.42 -9.90 -0.10
N ARG A 23 5.64 -10.78 -1.08
CA ARG A 23 4.68 -11.82 -1.44
C ARG A 23 4.63 -12.95 -0.42
N GLY A 24 3.43 -13.44 -0.14
CA GLY A 24 3.21 -14.51 0.84
C GLY A 24 3.51 -14.16 2.31
N LEU A 25 3.83 -12.90 2.63
CA LEU A 25 4.07 -12.47 4.00
C LEU A 25 2.74 -12.38 4.78
N THR A 26 2.67 -13.12 5.88
CA THR A 26 1.52 -13.14 6.80
C THR A 26 1.86 -12.60 8.19
N ASP A 27 3.15 -12.50 8.55
CA ASP A 27 3.59 -11.87 9.78
C ASP A 27 3.71 -10.33 9.59
N PRO A 28 3.01 -9.52 10.39
CA PRO A 28 2.99 -8.06 10.20
C PRO A 28 4.36 -7.40 10.43
N CYS A 29 5.17 -7.93 11.36
CA CYS A 29 6.50 -7.38 11.64
C CYS A 29 7.49 -7.67 10.50
N ALA A 30 7.47 -8.88 9.96
CA ALA A 30 8.23 -9.26 8.77
C ALA A 30 7.80 -8.43 7.56
N PHE A 31 6.49 -8.17 7.41
CA PHE A 31 5.97 -7.33 6.34
C PHE A 31 6.48 -5.88 6.45
N LEU A 32 6.37 -5.26 7.63
CA LEU A 32 6.89 -3.92 7.87
C LEU A 32 8.40 -3.84 7.61
N ALA A 33 9.18 -4.81 8.09
CA ALA A 33 10.61 -4.87 7.85
C ALA A 33 10.98 -5.09 6.37
N ALA A 34 10.12 -5.79 5.61
CA ALA A 34 10.29 -5.93 4.17
C ALA A 34 9.97 -4.61 3.45
N LEU A 35 8.94 -3.86 3.86
CA LEU A 35 8.63 -2.54 3.32
C LEU A 35 9.79 -1.55 3.48
N ASP A 36 10.46 -1.54 4.63
CA ASP A 36 11.65 -0.70 4.87
C ASP A 36 12.78 -0.94 3.85
N LYS A 37 12.85 -2.13 3.26
CA LYS A 37 13.86 -2.50 2.24
C LYS A 37 13.36 -2.28 0.82
N VAL A 38 12.12 -2.68 0.57
CA VAL A 38 11.50 -2.68 -0.76
C VAL A 38 11.22 -1.26 -1.24
N VAL A 39 10.73 -0.38 -0.35
CA VAL A 39 10.34 0.98 -0.72
C VAL A 39 11.53 1.80 -1.23
N PRO A 40 12.68 1.89 -0.54
CA PRO A 40 13.83 2.61 -1.06
C PRO A 40 14.31 2.08 -2.42
N ARG A 41 14.42 0.75 -2.56
CA ARG A 41 14.82 0.13 -3.83
C ARG A 41 13.86 0.47 -4.97
N TYR A 42 12.56 0.45 -4.70
CA TYR A 42 11.54 0.82 -5.68
C TYR A 42 11.67 2.30 -6.11
N LEU A 43 11.84 3.21 -5.14
CA LEU A 43 12.00 4.63 -5.40
C LEU A 43 13.30 4.91 -6.17
N ASP A 44 14.40 4.23 -5.85
CA ASP A 44 15.66 4.35 -6.59
C ASP A 44 15.48 3.96 -8.07
N LEU A 45 14.74 2.89 -8.37
CA LEU A 45 14.44 2.49 -9.75
C LEU A 45 13.56 3.52 -10.47
N ALA A 46 12.61 4.13 -9.78
CA ALA A 46 11.78 5.20 -10.33
C ALA A 46 12.61 6.49 -10.60
N ASP A 47 13.42 6.91 -9.64
CA ASP A 47 14.24 8.14 -9.72
C ASP A 47 15.32 8.05 -10.80
N ASN A 48 15.86 6.84 -11.04
CA ASN A 48 16.80 6.58 -12.13
C ASN A 48 16.11 6.42 -13.50
N GLY A 49 14.78 6.61 -13.58
CA GLY A 49 14.00 6.51 -14.81
C GLY A 49 13.88 5.09 -15.36
N VAL A 50 14.18 4.07 -14.56
CA VAL A 50 14.06 2.66 -14.95
C VAL A 50 12.59 2.23 -14.95
N LEU A 51 11.82 2.70 -13.96
CA LEU A 51 10.38 2.49 -13.86
C LEU A 51 9.64 3.80 -14.14
N VAL A 52 8.55 3.71 -14.89
CA VAL A 52 7.60 4.84 -14.99
C VAL A 52 6.89 4.98 -13.65
N TYR A 53 6.87 6.22 -13.15
CA TYR A 53 6.25 6.63 -11.89
C TYR A 53 5.23 7.76 -12.13
N PRO A 54 4.04 7.74 -11.50
CA PRO A 54 3.47 6.65 -10.69
C PRO A 54 3.19 5.39 -11.51
N ALA A 55 3.13 4.24 -10.84
CA ALA A 55 2.86 2.94 -11.46
C ALA A 55 1.55 2.93 -12.28
N CYS A 56 0.53 3.65 -11.82
CA CYS A 56 -0.75 3.76 -12.52
C CYS A 56 -0.66 4.40 -13.91
N LYS A 57 0.45 5.08 -14.25
CA LYS A 57 0.67 5.67 -15.58
C LYS A 57 1.37 4.74 -16.57
N ARG A 58 1.81 3.55 -16.13
CA ARG A 58 2.48 2.59 -17.01
C ARG A 58 1.53 2.10 -18.09
N LYS A 59 2.10 1.84 -19.25
CA LYS A 59 1.44 1.23 -20.41
C LYS A 59 1.96 -0.19 -20.59
N SER A 60 1.23 -1.00 -21.36
CA SER A 60 1.59 -2.40 -21.63
C SER A 60 2.99 -2.62 -22.23
N GLY A 61 3.58 -1.60 -22.87
CA GLY A 61 4.94 -1.66 -23.41
C GLY A 61 6.04 -1.25 -22.42
N ASP A 62 5.67 -0.66 -21.27
CA ASP A 62 6.60 -0.25 -20.24
C ASP A 62 7.06 -1.47 -19.42
N LEU A 63 8.24 -1.36 -18.78
CA LEU A 63 8.69 -2.36 -17.83
C LEU A 63 7.68 -2.44 -16.66
N LEU A 64 7.21 -3.66 -16.33
CA LEU A 64 6.22 -3.90 -15.28
C LEU A 64 4.93 -3.08 -15.48
N GLY A 65 4.49 -2.99 -16.74
CA GLY A 65 3.28 -2.29 -17.17
C GLY A 65 2.07 -3.20 -17.44
N ASP A 66 2.13 -4.47 -17.05
CA ASP A 66 0.94 -5.33 -17.01
C ASP A 66 0.04 -4.99 -15.80
N ASN A 67 -1.24 -5.34 -15.89
CA ASN A 67 -2.23 -4.94 -14.88
C ASN A 67 -1.90 -5.43 -13.46
N ARG A 68 -1.32 -6.62 -13.34
CA ARG A 68 -0.93 -7.19 -12.04
C ARG A 68 0.19 -6.35 -11.43
N ALA A 69 1.23 -6.05 -12.21
CA ALA A 69 2.32 -5.21 -11.75
C ALA A 69 1.87 -3.76 -11.44
N ILE A 70 0.96 -3.19 -12.25
CA ILE A 70 0.37 -1.87 -11.95
C ILE A 70 -0.38 -1.90 -10.61
N TRP A 71 -1.19 -2.93 -10.37
CA TRP A 71 -1.92 -3.10 -9.12
C TRP A 71 -0.94 -3.20 -7.93
N GLU A 72 0.03 -4.09 -8.01
CA GLU A 72 1.00 -4.35 -6.95
C GLU A 72 1.89 -3.14 -6.65
N HIS A 73 2.35 -2.43 -7.68
CA HIS A 73 3.23 -1.27 -7.49
C HIS A 73 2.45 -0.03 -7.04
N THR A 74 1.19 0.13 -7.46
CA THR A 74 0.34 1.24 -6.99
C THR A 74 0.05 1.12 -5.50
N ARG A 75 -0.20 -0.10 -4.97
CA ARG A 75 -0.31 -0.30 -3.51
C ARG A 75 1.02 -0.05 -2.80
N LEU A 76 2.14 -0.50 -3.35
CA LEU A 76 3.47 -0.28 -2.78
C LEU A 76 3.78 1.22 -2.66
N GLU A 77 3.48 1.98 -3.70
CA GLU A 77 3.63 3.43 -3.70
C GLU A 77 2.81 4.08 -2.59
N ALA A 78 1.57 3.65 -2.36
CA ALA A 78 0.78 4.16 -1.24
C ALA A 78 1.41 3.80 0.11
N MET A 79 1.93 2.57 0.25
CA MET A 79 2.53 2.12 1.50
C MET A 79 3.89 2.77 1.82
N ARG A 80 4.51 3.48 0.87
CA ARG A 80 5.80 4.18 1.07
C ARG A 80 5.81 5.16 2.25
N TYR A 81 4.66 5.73 2.62
CA TYR A 81 4.61 6.70 3.71
C TYR A 81 4.85 6.06 5.08
N ILE A 82 4.60 4.76 5.23
CA ILE A 82 4.80 4.04 6.49
C ILE A 82 6.28 4.00 6.90
N PRO A 83 7.22 3.52 6.06
CA PRO A 83 8.63 3.55 6.41
C PRO A 83 9.23 4.96 6.47
N MET A 84 8.56 5.99 5.94
CA MET A 84 9.02 7.38 6.02
C MET A 84 8.77 8.04 7.39
N VAL A 85 7.98 7.43 8.27
CA VAL A 85 7.70 7.99 9.61
C VAL A 85 8.99 8.10 10.42
N PRO A 86 9.33 9.28 10.96
CA PRO A 86 10.53 9.46 11.77
C PRO A 86 10.38 8.74 13.12
N ARG A 87 11.49 8.25 13.68
CA ARG A 87 11.52 7.54 14.98
C ARG A 87 10.46 6.43 15.06
N GLN A 88 10.42 5.60 14.02
CA GLN A 88 9.45 4.53 13.85
C GLN A 88 9.23 3.73 15.15
N ASP A 89 7.98 3.64 15.58
CA ASP A 89 7.50 2.66 16.59
C ASP A 89 6.51 1.72 15.90
N THR A 90 7.02 0.76 15.13
CA THR A 90 6.19 -0.17 14.33
C THR A 90 5.25 -1.03 15.19
N SER A 91 5.47 -1.10 16.51
CA SER A 91 4.54 -1.75 17.44
C SER A 91 3.14 -1.11 17.40
N LEU A 92 3.04 0.20 17.11
CA LEU A 92 1.75 0.88 16.92
C LEU A 92 0.91 0.28 15.78
N LEU A 93 1.57 -0.30 14.78
CA LEU A 93 0.91 -0.87 13.60
C LEU A 93 0.66 -2.39 13.70
N ALA A 94 1.44 -3.10 14.53
CA ALA A 94 1.49 -4.56 14.53
C ALA A 94 1.28 -5.22 15.90
N ASP A 95 1.58 -4.55 17.02
CA ASP A 95 1.45 -5.12 18.36
C ASP A 95 -0.02 -5.04 18.83
N PRO A 96 -0.65 -6.17 19.20
CA PRO A 96 -2.00 -6.21 19.74
C PRO A 96 -2.27 -5.23 20.90
N SER A 97 -1.29 -5.05 21.78
CA SER A 97 -1.42 -4.19 22.97
C SER A 97 -1.49 -2.70 22.64
N ARG A 98 -0.97 -2.30 21.47
CA ARG A 98 -0.92 -0.91 21.00
C ARG A 98 -2.10 -0.53 20.09
N GLN A 99 -2.88 -1.51 19.61
CA GLN A 99 -3.94 -1.25 18.63
C GLN A 99 -5.04 -0.29 19.12
N PRO A 100 -5.55 -0.40 20.36
CA PRO A 100 -6.56 0.56 20.84
C PRO A 100 -6.03 2.01 20.81
N GLU A 101 -4.79 2.21 21.26
CA GLU A 101 -4.13 3.52 21.29
C GLU A 101 -3.99 4.11 19.88
N MET A 102 -3.43 3.32 18.95
CA MET A 102 -3.21 3.76 17.57
C MET A 102 -4.54 4.06 16.84
N ILE A 103 -5.55 3.21 17.02
CA ILE A 103 -6.87 3.40 16.40
C ILE A 103 -7.52 4.69 16.93
N ASP A 104 -7.50 4.92 18.24
CA ASP A 104 -8.08 6.13 18.83
C ASP A 104 -7.31 7.40 18.44
N ALA A 105 -5.99 7.32 18.28
CA ALA A 105 -5.20 8.43 17.75
C ALA A 105 -5.59 8.76 16.31
N PHE A 106 -5.65 7.75 15.43
CA PHE A 106 -6.09 7.94 14.03
C PHE A 106 -7.50 8.53 13.94
N LEU A 107 -8.44 8.03 14.76
CA LEU A 107 -9.81 8.52 14.76
C LEU A 107 -9.94 9.97 15.28
N ARG A 108 -9.05 10.41 16.18
CA ARG A 108 -9.01 11.82 16.63
C ARG A 108 -8.40 12.76 15.59
N GLN A 109 -7.52 12.26 14.74
CA GLN A 109 -6.86 13.08 13.74
C GLN A 109 -7.84 13.62 12.70
N ARG A 110 -7.67 14.90 12.38
CA ARG A 110 -8.44 15.58 11.34
C ARG A 110 -7.99 15.08 9.96
N ALA A 111 -8.96 14.69 9.14
CA ALA A 111 -8.69 14.35 7.75
C ALA A 111 -8.09 15.55 6.98
N HIS A 112 -7.15 15.26 6.10
CA HIS A 112 -6.55 16.20 5.16
C HIS A 112 -6.41 15.54 3.78
N ASP A 113 -6.20 16.35 2.76
CA ASP A 113 -6.08 15.87 1.36
C ASP A 113 -4.62 15.88 0.86
N ASN A 114 -3.67 16.18 1.75
CA ASN A 114 -2.24 16.27 1.40
C ASN A 114 -1.66 14.90 1.03
N THR A 115 -0.82 14.89 -0.02
CA THR A 115 0.05 13.76 -0.40
C THR A 115 1.52 14.04 -0.09
N VAL A 116 1.90 15.29 0.15
CA VAL A 116 3.20 15.66 0.74
C VAL A 116 3.00 15.79 2.24
N VAL A 117 3.89 15.17 3.02
CA VAL A 117 3.72 15.02 4.46
C VAL A 117 4.80 15.76 5.21
N ASP A 118 4.37 16.60 6.14
CA ASP A 118 5.22 17.16 7.21
C ASP A 118 4.91 16.40 8.51
N PHE A 119 5.87 15.60 8.96
CA PHE A 119 5.75 14.85 10.21
C PHE A 119 5.97 15.74 11.43
N THR A 120 5.22 15.49 12.50
CA THR A 120 5.28 16.22 13.78
C THR A 120 6.44 15.73 14.65
N GLY A 121 6.99 14.54 14.37
CA GLY A 121 8.05 13.90 15.14
C GLY A 121 7.53 13.03 16.30
N THR A 122 6.21 12.87 16.40
CA THR A 122 5.51 12.00 17.34
C THR A 122 4.98 10.79 16.58
N ALA A 123 5.57 9.61 16.78
CA ALA A 123 5.29 8.41 15.96
C ALA A 123 3.80 8.07 15.80
N ILE A 124 3.00 8.16 16.87
CA ILE A 124 1.56 7.85 16.80
C ILE A 124 0.75 8.83 15.96
N GLU A 125 1.12 10.12 15.98
CA GLU A 125 0.51 11.13 15.12
C GLU A 125 1.01 10.96 13.68
N ASP A 126 2.31 10.73 13.53
CA ASP A 126 2.97 10.58 12.23
C ASP A 126 2.47 9.36 11.45
N TYR A 127 2.23 8.22 12.11
CA TYR A 127 1.57 7.09 11.45
C TYR A 127 0.15 7.41 11.00
N GLY A 128 -0.59 8.19 11.78
CA GLY A 128 -1.90 8.65 11.35
C GLY A 128 -1.83 9.55 10.11
N ILE A 129 -0.87 10.48 10.07
CA ILE A 129 -0.59 11.33 8.89
C ILE A 129 -0.17 10.46 7.70
N ALA A 130 0.70 9.47 7.89
CA ALA A 130 1.14 8.55 6.85
C ALA A 130 -0.02 7.73 6.26
N ILE A 131 -0.94 7.23 7.10
CA ILE A 131 -2.16 6.53 6.66
C ILE A 131 -3.01 7.44 5.76
N TYR A 132 -3.26 8.70 6.17
CA TYR A 132 -4.01 9.65 5.34
C TYR A 132 -3.29 9.91 4.01
N ALA A 133 -1.97 10.13 4.04
CA ALA A 133 -1.18 10.39 2.85
C ALA A 133 -1.20 9.20 1.86
N ALA A 134 -1.13 7.97 2.36
CA ALA A 134 -1.25 6.75 1.56
C ALA A 134 -2.61 6.69 0.82
N LEU A 135 -3.71 6.94 1.53
CA LEU A 135 -5.05 6.94 0.93
C LEU A 135 -5.25 8.11 -0.05
N ASN A 136 -4.70 9.28 0.26
CA ASN A 136 -4.72 10.43 -0.65
C ASN A 136 -3.88 10.18 -1.91
N TRP A 137 -2.76 9.46 -1.80
CA TRP A 137 -1.97 9.05 -2.95
C TRP A 137 -2.77 8.16 -3.90
N LEU A 138 -3.59 7.25 -3.37
CA LEU A 138 -4.46 6.40 -4.17
C LEU A 138 -5.58 7.21 -4.84
N ASN A 139 -6.17 8.19 -4.14
CA ASN A 139 -7.11 9.12 -4.76
C ASN A 139 -6.46 9.92 -5.91
N HIS A 140 -5.22 10.38 -5.72
CA HIS A 140 -4.45 11.05 -6.76
C HIS A 140 -4.20 10.12 -7.96
N CYS A 141 -3.81 8.87 -7.72
CA CYS A 141 -3.61 7.88 -8.78
C CYS A 141 -4.90 7.56 -9.53
N GLY A 142 -6.03 7.41 -8.84
CA GLY A 142 -7.35 7.22 -9.45
C GLY A 142 -7.74 8.38 -10.38
N ALA A 143 -7.48 9.62 -9.95
CA ALA A 143 -7.72 10.80 -10.78
C ALA A 143 -6.83 10.82 -12.04
N LEU A 144 -5.55 10.42 -11.92
CA LEU A 144 -4.61 10.38 -13.05
C LEU A 144 -5.05 9.42 -14.17
N VAL A 145 -5.71 8.33 -13.83
CA VAL A 145 -6.19 7.31 -14.79
C VAL A 145 -7.68 7.42 -15.09
N SER A 146 -8.34 8.48 -14.61
CA SER A 146 -9.80 8.68 -14.78
C SER A 146 -10.64 7.49 -14.28
N ALA A 147 -10.24 6.88 -13.16
CA ALA A 147 -11.02 5.83 -12.53
C ALA A 147 -12.40 6.38 -12.05
N ASP A 148 -13.41 5.50 -11.96
CA ASP A 148 -14.76 5.88 -11.55
C ASP A 148 -14.75 6.65 -10.22
N PRO A 149 -15.12 7.95 -10.20
CA PRO A 149 -15.10 8.75 -8.99
C PRO A 149 -15.95 8.15 -7.87
N GLN A 150 -16.98 7.36 -8.15
CA GLN A 150 -17.79 6.72 -7.13
C GLN A 150 -17.01 5.72 -6.29
N LYS A 151 -16.01 5.05 -6.88
CA LYS A 151 -15.12 4.09 -6.20
C LYS A 151 -14.15 4.76 -5.23
N PHE A 152 -13.81 6.02 -5.47
CA PHE A 152 -12.88 6.81 -4.65
C PHE A 152 -13.57 7.88 -3.81
N SER A 153 -14.86 8.14 -4.08
CA SER A 153 -15.64 9.12 -3.33
C SER A 153 -15.78 8.69 -1.87
N GLY A 154 -15.18 9.46 -0.98
CA GLY A 154 -15.23 9.18 0.45
C GLY A 154 -14.34 8.04 0.92
N THR A 155 -13.28 7.66 0.19
CA THR A 155 -12.26 6.68 0.64
C THR A 155 -11.87 6.87 2.11
N LEU A 156 -11.48 8.10 2.50
CA LEU A 156 -11.11 8.41 3.89
C LEU A 156 -12.27 8.18 4.88
N ARG A 157 -13.50 8.51 4.47
CA ARG A 157 -14.69 8.30 5.30
C ARG A 157 -14.97 6.80 5.47
N SER A 158 -14.81 6.01 4.42
CA SER A 158 -14.96 4.56 4.44
C SER A 158 -13.91 3.91 5.33
N PHE A 159 -12.63 4.28 5.17
CA PHE A 159 -11.56 3.74 6.02
C PHE A 159 -11.75 4.11 7.50
N ARG A 160 -12.21 5.33 7.80
CA ARG A 160 -12.58 5.70 9.19
C ARG A 160 -13.69 4.83 9.76
N LYS A 161 -14.67 4.38 8.96
CA LYS A 161 -15.69 3.42 9.41
C LYS A 161 -15.07 2.06 9.70
N VAL A 162 -14.14 1.59 8.87
CA VAL A 162 -13.38 0.35 9.11
C VAL A 162 -12.64 0.44 10.45
N MET A 163 -11.97 1.56 10.72
CA MET A 163 -11.27 1.81 11.98
C MET A 163 -12.22 1.84 13.20
N VAL A 164 -13.45 2.32 13.05
CA VAL A 164 -14.47 2.23 14.11
C VAL A 164 -14.88 0.79 14.39
N VAL A 165 -15.05 -0.03 13.36
CA VAL A 165 -15.35 -1.46 13.53
C VAL A 165 -14.17 -2.19 14.17
N ALA A 166 -12.94 -1.89 13.75
CA ALA A 166 -11.73 -2.43 14.38
C ALA A 166 -11.66 -2.06 15.87
N ARG A 167 -11.97 -0.80 16.22
CA ARG A 167 -12.04 -0.37 17.63
C ARG A 167 -13.03 -1.21 18.43
N GLN A 168 -14.21 -1.49 17.87
CA GLN A 168 -15.21 -2.35 18.53
C GLN A 168 -14.70 -3.77 18.71
N TRP A 169 -13.99 -4.32 17.71
CA TRP A 169 -13.38 -5.64 17.80
C TRP A 169 -12.33 -5.73 18.92
N TRP A 170 -11.50 -4.69 19.07
CA TRP A 170 -10.48 -4.59 20.11
C TRP A 170 -11.06 -4.36 21.51
N ALA A 171 -12.27 -3.82 21.61
CA ALA A 171 -12.96 -3.63 22.89
C ALA A 171 -13.57 -4.93 23.47
N LEU A 172 -13.60 -6.01 22.69
CA LEU A 172 -14.10 -7.31 23.15
C LEU A 172 -13.05 -8.03 24.00
N ASP A 173 -13.48 -8.64 25.11
CA ASP A 173 -12.61 -9.41 26.00
C ASP A 173 -11.81 -10.48 25.26
N GLY A 174 -10.51 -10.58 25.54
CA GLY A 174 -9.63 -11.55 24.90
C GLY A 174 -9.23 -11.22 23.45
N ALA A 175 -9.42 -9.99 22.97
CA ALA A 175 -9.03 -9.56 21.62
C ALA A 175 -7.55 -9.85 21.30
N ALA A 176 -6.64 -9.61 22.24
CA ALA A 176 -5.21 -9.88 22.03
C ALA A 176 -4.89 -11.37 21.82
N GLU A 177 -5.54 -12.26 22.56
CA GLU A 177 -5.44 -13.71 22.38
C GLU A 177 -5.96 -14.13 21.00
N ARG A 178 -7.17 -13.68 20.63
CA ARG A 178 -7.74 -13.97 19.31
C ARG A 178 -6.84 -13.48 18.18
N CYS A 179 -6.24 -12.29 18.34
CA CYS A 179 -5.27 -11.76 17.38
C CYS A 179 -4.09 -12.72 17.21
N ARG A 180 -3.49 -13.19 18.32
CA ARG A 180 -2.39 -14.16 18.26
C ARG A 180 -2.81 -15.47 17.58
N GLN A 181 -3.96 -16.03 17.94
CA GLN A 181 -4.47 -17.25 17.32
C GLN A 181 -4.69 -17.10 15.81
N MET A 182 -5.19 -15.93 15.37
CA MET A 182 -5.32 -15.61 13.95
C MET A 182 -3.95 -15.55 13.25
N LEU A 183 -2.96 -14.89 13.86
CA LEU A 183 -1.59 -14.82 13.31
C LEU A 183 -0.94 -16.21 13.21
N GLU A 184 -1.09 -17.05 14.25
CA GLU A 184 -0.61 -18.44 14.26
C GLU A 184 -1.28 -19.29 13.16
N ALA A 185 -2.54 -18.99 12.84
CA ALA A 185 -3.28 -19.62 11.74
C ALA A 185 -2.96 -19.00 10.36
N GLY A 186 -2.02 -18.06 10.26
CA GLY A 186 -1.68 -17.35 9.02
C GLY A 186 -2.77 -16.40 8.51
N GLN A 187 -3.72 -16.03 9.37
CA GLN A 187 -4.81 -15.10 9.07
C GLN A 187 -4.39 -13.65 9.35
N ARG A 188 -5.13 -12.69 8.76
CA ARG A 188 -4.90 -11.26 8.95
C ARG A 188 -5.90 -10.69 9.98
N PRO A 189 -5.53 -10.54 11.27
CA PRO A 189 -6.37 -9.87 12.27
C PRO A 189 -6.52 -8.36 11.96
N PRO A 190 -7.46 -7.64 12.62
CA PRO A 190 -7.69 -6.22 12.39
C PRO A 190 -6.61 -5.33 13.07
N LEU A 191 -5.34 -5.59 12.73
CA LEU A 191 -4.22 -4.71 13.00
C LEU A 191 -4.27 -3.52 12.04
N VAL A 192 -3.94 -2.32 12.51
CA VAL A 192 -3.94 -1.09 11.69
C VAL A 192 -3.16 -1.28 10.40
N PHE A 193 -2.01 -1.97 10.46
CA PHE A 193 -1.23 -2.33 9.28
C PHE A 193 -2.04 -3.12 8.24
N PHE A 194 -2.66 -4.24 8.64
CA PHE A 194 -3.40 -5.09 7.71
C PHE A 194 -4.66 -4.42 7.19
N LEU A 195 -5.33 -3.60 7.99
CA LEU A 195 -6.48 -2.82 7.55
C LEU A 195 -6.07 -1.83 6.45
N LEU A 196 -4.97 -1.09 6.65
CA LEU A 196 -4.44 -0.19 5.63
C LEU A 196 -4.01 -0.96 4.38
N TRP A 197 -3.26 -2.05 4.54
CA TRP A 197 -2.80 -2.86 3.40
C TRP A 197 -3.95 -3.37 2.55
N ALA A 198 -5.02 -3.87 3.18
CA ALA A 198 -6.22 -4.33 2.49
C ALA A 198 -6.92 -3.18 1.74
N GLU A 199 -7.05 -2.01 2.36
CA GLU A 199 -7.66 -0.84 1.72
C GLU A 199 -6.81 -0.36 0.52
N CYS A 200 -5.49 -0.27 0.68
CA CYS A 200 -4.57 0.07 -0.40
C CYS A 200 -4.64 -0.94 -1.55
N THR A 201 -4.72 -2.23 -1.23
CA THR A 201 -4.85 -3.30 -2.23
C THR A 201 -6.17 -3.16 -2.99
N ASN A 202 -7.29 -2.94 -2.31
CA ASN A 202 -8.60 -2.76 -2.95
C ASN A 202 -8.65 -1.55 -3.89
N LEU A 203 -8.15 -0.40 -3.45
CA LEU A 203 -8.14 0.83 -4.26
C LEU A 203 -7.17 0.70 -5.44
N ALA A 204 -5.99 0.11 -5.22
CA ALA A 204 -5.02 -0.13 -6.28
C ALA A 204 -5.56 -1.06 -7.38
N ARG A 205 -6.44 -2.01 -7.03
CA ARG A 205 -7.14 -2.87 -8.00
C ARG A 205 -8.01 -2.04 -8.94
N GLU A 206 -8.85 -1.16 -8.38
CA GLU A 206 -9.73 -0.29 -9.16
C GLU A 206 -8.92 0.68 -10.05
N ILE A 207 -7.78 1.17 -9.55
CA ILE A 207 -6.84 1.99 -10.33
C ILE A 207 -6.24 1.18 -11.49
N ALA A 208 -5.80 -0.05 -11.24
CA ALA A 208 -5.21 -0.90 -12.27
C ALA A 208 -6.23 -1.30 -13.35
N ILE A 209 -7.49 -1.59 -12.97
CA ILE A 209 -8.59 -1.82 -13.91
C ILE A 209 -8.80 -0.59 -14.79
N ALA A 210 -8.83 0.61 -14.19
CA ALA A 210 -8.99 1.86 -14.94
C ALA A 210 -7.79 2.16 -15.86
N ALA A 211 -6.57 1.94 -15.36
CA ALA A 211 -5.32 2.15 -16.12
C ALA A 211 -5.24 1.26 -17.36
N ALA A 212 -5.78 0.04 -17.28
CA ALA A 212 -5.83 -0.89 -18.40
C ALA A 212 -6.76 -0.40 -19.54
N GLY A 213 -7.75 0.46 -19.23
CA GLY A 213 -8.62 1.11 -20.20
C GLY A 213 -9.29 0.13 -21.17
N THR A 214 -9.35 0.50 -22.45
CA THR A 214 -9.92 -0.34 -23.53
C THR A 214 -9.03 -1.49 -23.97
N ALA A 215 -7.78 -1.57 -23.46
CA ALA A 215 -6.85 -2.64 -23.80
C ALA A 215 -7.08 -3.92 -22.97
N ALA A 216 -7.84 -3.83 -21.87
CA ALA A 216 -8.17 -4.98 -21.05
C ALA A 216 -9.29 -5.83 -21.67
N THR A 217 -9.12 -7.14 -21.66
CA THR A 217 -10.22 -8.06 -21.96
C THR A 217 -11.21 -8.10 -20.77
N GLU A 218 -12.48 -8.32 -21.06
CA GLU A 218 -13.53 -8.46 -20.04
C GLU A 218 -13.23 -9.62 -19.07
N ASP A 219 -12.61 -10.69 -19.58
CA ASP A 219 -12.09 -11.80 -18.77
C ASP A 219 -11.01 -11.34 -17.77
N ASN A 220 -10.04 -10.53 -18.20
CA ASN A 220 -8.97 -10.04 -17.33
C ASN A 220 -9.54 -9.12 -16.23
N ILE A 221 -10.45 -8.22 -16.58
CA ILE A 221 -11.14 -7.36 -15.59
C ILE A 221 -11.92 -8.22 -14.59
N SER A 222 -12.60 -9.26 -15.05
CA SER A 222 -13.37 -10.16 -14.18
C SER A 222 -12.46 -10.92 -13.22
N ARG A 223 -11.32 -11.43 -13.71
CA ARG A 223 -10.30 -12.07 -12.87
C ARG A 223 -9.73 -11.11 -11.82
N MET A 224 -9.40 -9.89 -12.22
CA MET A 224 -8.92 -8.86 -11.27
C MET A 224 -9.95 -8.59 -10.18
N ARG A 225 -11.22 -8.41 -10.53
CA ARG A 225 -12.30 -8.15 -9.55
C ARG A 225 -12.58 -9.33 -8.62
N ALA A 226 -12.33 -10.55 -9.08
CA ALA A 226 -12.50 -11.76 -8.28
C ALA A 226 -11.31 -12.05 -7.34
N ALA A 227 -10.12 -11.56 -7.68
CA ALA A 227 -8.92 -11.72 -6.86
C ALA A 227 -8.91 -10.74 -5.69
N ASP A 228 -8.52 -11.21 -4.51
CA ASP A 228 -8.34 -10.40 -3.30
C ASP A 228 -6.92 -9.80 -3.23
N ASP A 229 -5.94 -10.41 -3.91
CA ASP A 229 -4.55 -9.95 -3.98
C ASP A 229 -3.98 -10.12 -5.41
N PRO A 230 -3.08 -9.21 -5.88
CA PRO A 230 -2.33 -9.39 -7.12
C PRO A 230 -1.64 -10.75 -7.29
N GLU A 231 -1.27 -11.41 -6.19
CA GLU A 231 -0.66 -12.74 -6.20
C GLU A 231 -1.58 -13.83 -6.77
N GLU A 232 -2.90 -13.67 -6.67
CA GLU A 232 -3.89 -14.65 -7.12
C GLU A 232 -4.13 -14.61 -8.64
N MET A 233 -3.51 -13.65 -9.35
CA MET A 233 -3.65 -13.49 -10.79
C MET A 233 -2.68 -14.34 -11.64
N THR A 234 -1.90 -15.23 -11.01
CA THR A 234 -0.92 -16.12 -11.69
C THR A 234 -1.56 -17.21 -12.54
#